data_AF-A0A9X0PU09-F1
#
_entry.id   AF-A0A9X0PU09-F1
#
_cell.length_a   1.000
_cell.length_b   1.000
_cell.length_c   1.000
_cell.angle_alpha   90.00
_cell.angle_beta   90.00
_cell.angle_gamma   90.00
#
_symmetry.space_group_name_H-M   'P 1'
#
loop_
_entity.id
_entity.type
_entity.pdbx_description
1 polymer ?
#
loop_
_entity_poly.entity_id
_entity_poly.type
_entity_poly.pdbx_seq_one_letter_code
_entity_poly.pdbx_strand_id
1 'polypeptide(L)'
;MQKYISEARLLLALAIPVILAQIAQTAMGFVDTVMAGGYSATDMAAVAIGTSIWLPAILFGHGLLLALTPVIAQLNGSGRRERIAHQVRQGFWLAGFVSVLIMVVLWNAGYIIRSMQNIDPALADKAVGYLRALLWGAPGYLFFQVARNQCEGLAKTKPGMVMGFIGLLVNIPVNYIFIYGHFGMPELGGVGCGVATAAVYWVMFLAMVSYIKHARSMRDIRNEKGTAKPDPAALKRLVQLGLPIALALFFEVTLFAVVALLVSPLGIIDVAGHQIALNFSSLMFVLPMSLAAAVTIRVGYRLGQGSTLDAQTAARTGLMVGVCMATLTAIFTVSLREQIALLYNDNPEVVTLAAHLMLLAAVYQISDSIQVIGSGILRGYKDTRSIFYITFTAYWVLGLPSGYILALTDLVVEPMGPAGFWIGFIIGLTSAAIMMMLRMRFLQRLPSAIILQRAAR
;
A
#
# COMPACT_ATOMS: atom_id res chain seq x y z
N MET A 1 -22.25 23.79 -7.64
CA MET A 1 -21.58 23.51 -6.34
C MET A 1 -22.19 22.35 -5.56
N GLN A 2 -23.51 22.22 -5.43
CA GLN A 2 -24.15 21.13 -4.64
C GLN A 2 -23.71 19.70 -5.04
N LYS A 3 -23.57 19.40 -6.35
CA LYS A 3 -23.05 18.11 -6.82
C LYS A 3 -21.64 17.80 -6.27
N TYR A 4 -20.74 18.78 -6.28
CA TYR A 4 -19.38 18.63 -5.76
C TYR A 4 -19.35 18.42 -4.25
N ILE A 5 -20.17 19.15 -3.48
CA ILE A 5 -20.26 19.00 -2.02
C ILE A 5 -20.82 17.63 -1.64
N SER A 6 -21.84 17.16 -2.37
CA SER A 6 -22.42 15.83 -2.13
C SER A 6 -21.44 14.70 -2.46
N GLU A 7 -20.68 14.82 -3.55
CA GLU A 7 -19.64 13.86 -3.92
C GLU A 7 -18.46 13.90 -2.93
N ALA A 8 -18.05 15.08 -2.47
CA ALA A 8 -17.01 15.22 -1.45
C ALA A 8 -17.40 14.54 -0.13
N ARG A 9 -18.66 14.69 0.31
CA ARG A 9 -19.17 14.03 1.52
C ARG A 9 -19.20 12.50 1.38
N LEU A 10 -19.58 12.00 0.20
CA LEU A 10 -19.56 10.56 -0.11
C LEU A 10 -18.13 10.01 -0.20
N LEU A 11 -17.20 10.76 -0.79
CA LEU A 11 -15.79 10.41 -0.85
C LEU A 11 -15.18 10.36 0.56
N LEU A 12 -15.42 11.37 1.40
CA LEU A 12 -14.94 11.40 2.79
C LEU A 12 -15.54 10.27 3.62
N ALA A 13 -16.83 9.96 3.44
CA ALA A 13 -17.47 8.84 4.12
C ALA A 13 -16.87 7.47 3.75
N LEU A 14 -16.27 7.35 2.56
CA LEU A 14 -15.53 6.16 2.13
C LEU A 14 -14.07 6.20 2.58
N ALA A 15 -13.41 7.36 2.50
CA ALA A 15 -12.02 7.55 2.82
C ALA A 15 -11.74 7.40 4.33
N ILE A 16 -12.58 7.94 5.22
CA ILE A 16 -12.36 7.88 6.68
C ILE A 16 -12.22 6.43 7.18
N PRO A 17 -13.13 5.48 6.86
CA PRO A 17 -12.95 4.09 7.25
C PRO A 17 -11.69 3.43 6.66
N VAL A 18 -11.29 3.82 5.44
CA VAL A 18 -10.08 3.28 4.79
C VAL A 18 -8.82 3.80 5.48
N ILE A 19 -8.78 5.09 5.83
CA ILE A 19 -7.71 5.71 6.61
C ILE A 19 -7.57 4.98 7.94
N LEU A 20 -8.68 4.79 8.67
CA LEU A 20 -8.66 4.08 9.95
C LEU A 20 -8.23 2.62 9.82
N ALA A 21 -8.64 1.92 8.76
CA ALA A 21 -8.19 0.56 8.48
C ALA A 21 -6.68 0.50 8.16
N GLN A 22 -6.15 1.51 7.48
CA GLN A 22 -4.73 1.57 7.13
C GLN A 22 -3.87 1.95 8.34
N ILE A 23 -4.33 2.89 9.17
CA ILE A 23 -3.71 3.20 10.48
C ILE A 23 -3.68 1.95 11.37
N ALA A 24 -4.77 1.18 11.44
CA ALA A 24 -4.80 -0.05 12.22
C ALA A 24 -3.80 -1.10 11.72
N GLN A 25 -3.61 -1.22 10.41
CA GLN A 25 -2.58 -2.11 9.83
C GLN A 25 -1.16 -1.62 10.13
N THR A 26 -0.89 -0.31 10.03
CA THR A 26 0.41 0.25 10.39
C THR A 26 0.71 0.09 11.88
N ALA A 27 -0.29 0.33 12.73
CA ALA A 27 -0.19 0.13 14.18
C ALA A 27 0.09 -1.34 14.54
N MET A 28 -0.49 -2.29 13.82
CA MET A 28 -0.20 -3.72 14.00
C MET A 28 1.29 -4.02 13.76
N GLY A 29 1.86 -3.56 12.65
CA GLY A 29 3.29 -3.75 12.38
C GLY A 29 4.21 -3.06 13.39
N PHE A 30 3.80 -1.90 13.91
CA PHE A 30 4.51 -1.20 14.97
C PHE A 30 4.49 -1.99 16.29
N VAL A 31 3.33 -2.51 16.70
CA VAL A 31 3.20 -3.35 17.90
C VAL A 31 4.05 -4.61 17.78
N ASP A 32 4.02 -5.29 16.63
CA ASP A 32 4.85 -6.47 16.35
C ASP A 32 6.35 -6.13 16.59
N THR A 33 6.80 -4.97 16.08
CA THR A 33 8.20 -4.54 16.19
C THR A 33 8.59 -4.17 17.62
N VAL A 34 7.75 -3.41 18.34
CA VAL A 34 8.02 -2.98 19.72
C VAL A 34 8.02 -4.17 20.68
N MET A 35 7.09 -5.11 20.53
CA MET A 35 7.05 -6.30 21.38
C MET A 35 8.23 -7.24 21.11
N ALA A 36 8.66 -7.39 19.86
CA ALA A 36 9.87 -8.14 19.53
C ALA A 36 11.15 -7.46 20.08
N GLY A 37 11.21 -6.13 20.04
CA GLY A 37 12.32 -5.33 20.59
C GLY A 37 12.45 -5.42 22.11
N GLY A 38 11.34 -5.59 22.84
CA GLY A 38 11.34 -5.77 24.29
C GLY A 38 11.89 -7.12 24.78
N TYR A 39 11.94 -8.14 23.91
CA TYR A 39 12.35 -9.50 24.30
C TYR A 39 13.87 -9.72 24.18
N SER A 40 14.47 -9.41 23.03
CA SER A 40 15.93 -9.46 22.85
C SER A 40 16.37 -8.74 21.57
N ALA A 41 17.49 -8.02 21.62
CA ALA A 41 18.06 -7.30 20.47
C ALA A 41 18.40 -8.23 19.28
N THR A 42 18.78 -9.49 19.57
CA THR A 42 19.03 -10.50 18.53
C THR A 42 17.75 -10.95 17.84
N ASP A 43 16.64 -11.04 18.58
CA ASP A 43 15.35 -11.45 18.01
C ASP A 43 14.73 -10.31 17.20
N MET A 44 14.92 -9.05 17.63
CA MET A 44 14.55 -7.87 16.84
C MET A 44 15.28 -7.82 15.49
N ALA A 45 16.60 -8.08 15.47
CA ALA A 45 17.37 -8.12 14.24
C ALA A 45 16.88 -9.23 13.29
N ALA A 46 16.53 -10.40 13.82
CA ALA A 46 15.97 -11.50 13.02
C ALA A 46 14.59 -11.14 12.42
N VAL A 47 13.70 -10.51 13.19
CA VAL A 47 12.38 -10.05 12.73
C VAL A 47 12.52 -8.94 11.67
N ALA A 48 13.46 -8.01 11.85
CA ALA A 48 13.72 -6.94 10.89
C ALA A 48 14.17 -7.52 9.53
N ILE A 49 15.15 -8.43 9.52
CA ILE A 49 15.63 -9.10 8.30
C ILE A 49 14.48 -9.87 7.63
N GLY A 50 13.70 -10.61 8.40
CA GLY A 50 12.54 -11.34 7.88
C GLY A 50 11.49 -10.42 7.26
N THR A 51 11.21 -9.29 7.91
CA THR A 51 10.22 -8.31 7.44
C THR A 51 10.71 -7.57 6.18
N SER A 52 12.01 -7.29 6.06
CA SER A 52 12.59 -6.69 4.85
C SER A 52 12.44 -7.56 3.60
N ILE A 53 12.47 -8.89 3.74
CA ILE A 53 12.25 -9.83 2.63
C ILE A 53 10.75 -10.02 2.37
N TRP A 54 9.96 -10.06 3.44
CA TRP A 54 8.51 -10.24 3.38
C TRP A 54 7.78 -9.07 2.73
N LEU A 55 8.17 -7.84 3.07
CA LEU A 55 7.43 -6.64 2.73
C LEU A 55 7.35 -6.41 1.19
N PRO A 56 8.44 -6.57 0.41
CA PRO A 56 8.36 -6.57 -1.06
C PRO A 56 7.49 -7.69 -1.63
N ALA A 57 7.60 -8.91 -1.09
CA ALA A 57 6.83 -10.05 -1.58
C ALA A 57 5.33 -9.87 -1.35
N ILE A 58 4.94 -9.39 -0.17
CA ILE A 58 3.55 -9.13 0.16
C ILE A 58 2.98 -7.92 -0.58
N LEU A 59 3.81 -6.88 -0.84
CA LEU A 59 3.42 -5.74 -1.66
C LEU A 59 3.14 -6.14 -3.10
N PHE A 60 3.91 -7.06 -3.66
CA PHE A 60 3.64 -7.60 -5.00
C PHE A 60 2.27 -8.30 -5.05
N GLY A 61 1.98 -9.16 -4.06
CA GLY A 61 0.68 -9.81 -3.95
C GLY A 61 -0.46 -8.82 -3.70
N HIS A 62 -0.25 -7.84 -2.82
CA HIS A 62 -1.19 -6.75 -2.55
C HIS A 62 -1.52 -5.97 -3.82
N GLY A 63 -0.50 -5.55 -4.57
CA GLY A 63 -0.63 -4.79 -5.81
C GLY A 63 -1.44 -5.52 -6.87
N LEU A 64 -1.28 -6.84 -6.99
CA LEU A 64 -2.08 -7.64 -7.92
C LEU A 64 -3.57 -7.66 -7.50
N LEU A 65 -3.83 -7.77 -6.19
CA LEU A 65 -5.20 -7.80 -5.64
C LEU A 65 -5.90 -6.44 -5.68
N LEU A 66 -5.17 -5.32 -5.69
CA LEU A 66 -5.75 -3.98 -5.83
C LEU A 66 -6.53 -3.79 -7.15
N ALA A 67 -6.27 -4.61 -8.17
CA ALA A 67 -7.06 -4.62 -9.41
C ALA A 67 -8.49 -5.15 -9.23
N LEU A 68 -8.78 -5.93 -8.17
CA LEU A 68 -10.14 -6.43 -7.91
C LEU A 68 -11.11 -5.30 -7.54
N THR A 69 -10.64 -4.31 -6.77
CA THR A 69 -11.46 -3.20 -6.26
C THR A 69 -12.20 -2.43 -7.37
N PRO A 70 -11.55 -1.91 -8.43
CA PRO A 70 -12.24 -1.20 -9.52
C PRO A 70 -13.18 -2.10 -10.31
N VAL A 71 -12.83 -3.38 -10.48
CA VAL A 71 -13.63 -4.33 -11.24
C VAL A 71 -14.95 -4.64 -10.53
N ILE A 72 -14.88 -4.89 -9.22
CA ILE A 72 -16.05 -5.11 -8.36
C ILE A 72 -16.92 -3.85 -8.29
N ALA A 73 -16.29 -2.67 -8.14
CA ALA A 73 -16.99 -1.39 -8.12
C ALA A 73 -17.81 -1.15 -9.39
N GLN A 74 -17.22 -1.44 -10.56
CA GLN A 74 -17.90 -1.27 -11.84
C GLN A 74 -19.05 -2.28 -12.03
N LEU A 75 -18.85 -3.55 -11.66
CA LEU A 75 -19.93 -4.54 -11.73
C LEU A 75 -21.12 -4.14 -10.85
N ASN A 76 -20.86 -3.63 -9.65
CA ASN A 76 -21.89 -3.11 -8.75
C ASN A 76 -22.60 -1.88 -9.34
N GLY A 77 -21.86 -1.00 -10.02
CA GLY A 77 -22.43 0.14 -10.75
C GLY A 77 -23.34 -0.27 -11.91
N SER A 78 -23.01 -1.36 -12.60
CA SER A 78 -23.77 -1.88 -13.75
C SER A 78 -25.02 -2.69 -13.39
N GLY A 79 -25.33 -2.84 -12.09
CA GLY A 79 -26.44 -3.66 -11.59
C GLY A 79 -26.22 -5.17 -11.68
N ARG A 80 -25.12 -5.65 -12.30
CA ARG A 80 -24.80 -7.07 -12.49
C ARG A 80 -24.15 -7.69 -11.24
N ARG A 81 -24.88 -7.66 -10.11
CA ARG A 81 -24.37 -8.14 -8.81
C ARG A 81 -24.03 -9.63 -8.77
N GLU A 82 -24.72 -10.46 -9.56
CA GLU A 82 -24.45 -11.90 -9.66
C GLU A 82 -23.02 -12.20 -10.14
N ARG A 83 -22.49 -11.39 -11.07
CA ARG A 83 -21.12 -11.55 -11.58
C ARG A 83 -20.04 -11.16 -10.57
N ILE A 84 -20.40 -10.38 -9.54
CA ILE A 84 -19.47 -9.98 -8.47
C ILE A 84 -19.03 -11.22 -7.69
N ALA A 85 -19.95 -12.13 -7.37
CA ALA A 85 -19.63 -13.37 -6.64
C ALA A 85 -18.60 -14.21 -7.40
N HIS A 86 -18.79 -14.36 -8.70
CA HIS A 86 -17.88 -15.10 -9.57
C HIS A 86 -16.49 -14.46 -9.63
N GLN A 87 -16.42 -13.14 -9.77
CA GLN A 87 -15.16 -12.41 -9.85
C GLN A 87 -14.38 -12.41 -8.53
N VAL A 88 -15.08 -12.33 -7.40
CA VAL A 88 -14.50 -12.47 -6.05
C VAL A 88 -13.90 -13.87 -5.87
N ARG A 89 -14.62 -14.94 -6.27
CA ARG A 89 -14.10 -16.31 -6.20
C ARG A 89 -12.84 -16.50 -7.03
N GLN A 90 -12.76 -15.86 -8.19
CA GLN A 90 -11.53 -15.85 -8.98
C GLN A 90 -10.42 -15.03 -8.33
N GLY A 91 -10.77 -13.95 -7.63
CA GLY A 91 -9.84 -13.24 -6.75
C GLY A 91 -9.25 -14.15 -5.67
N PHE A 92 -10.07 -15.03 -5.07
CA PHE A 92 -9.60 -16.06 -4.13
C PHE A 92 -8.67 -17.08 -4.81
N TRP A 93 -9.00 -17.57 -6.01
CA TRP A 93 -8.10 -18.45 -6.77
C TRP A 93 -6.77 -17.78 -7.13
N LEU A 94 -6.83 -16.50 -7.52
CA LEU A 94 -5.64 -15.70 -7.81
C LEU A 94 -4.79 -15.50 -6.55
N ALA A 95 -5.41 -15.12 -5.43
CA ALA A 95 -4.74 -15.01 -4.13
C ALA A 95 -4.09 -16.34 -3.73
N GLY A 96 -4.75 -17.48 -3.97
CA GLY A 96 -4.18 -18.80 -3.78
C GLY A 96 -2.93 -19.03 -4.64
N PHE A 97 -3.00 -18.81 -5.95
CA PHE A 97 -1.86 -18.98 -6.85
C PHE A 97 -0.68 -18.06 -6.50
N VAL A 98 -0.97 -16.79 -6.19
CA VAL A 98 0.03 -15.80 -5.78
C VAL A 98 0.63 -16.15 -4.42
N SER A 99 -0.18 -16.65 -3.48
CA SER A 99 0.32 -17.09 -2.18
C SER A 99 1.30 -18.24 -2.32
N VAL A 100 1.02 -19.23 -3.19
CA VAL A 100 1.95 -20.33 -3.48
C VAL A 100 3.23 -19.80 -4.10
N LEU A 101 3.14 -18.85 -5.05
CA LEU A 101 4.32 -18.25 -5.66
C LEU A 101 5.17 -17.50 -4.61
N ILE A 102 4.53 -16.74 -3.72
CA ILE A 102 5.21 -16.06 -2.60
C ILE A 102 5.82 -17.06 -1.62
N MET A 103 5.12 -18.17 -1.30
CA MET A 103 5.66 -19.24 -0.46
C MET A 103 6.92 -19.85 -1.07
N VAL A 104 6.93 -20.12 -2.37
CA VAL A 104 8.10 -20.67 -3.08
C VAL A 104 9.28 -19.68 -3.03
N VAL A 105 9.02 -18.39 -3.25
CA VAL A 105 10.05 -17.34 -3.16
C VAL A 105 10.60 -17.25 -1.73
N LEU A 106 9.74 -17.24 -0.70
CA LEU A 106 10.17 -17.21 0.69
C LEU A 106 10.94 -18.47 1.11
N TRP A 107 10.53 -19.64 0.62
CA TRP A 107 11.23 -20.88 0.89
C TRP A 107 12.66 -20.84 0.34
N ASN A 108 12.83 -20.29 -0.86
CA ASN A 108 14.14 -20.13 -1.48
C ASN A 108 14.95 -18.98 -0.86
N ALA A 109 14.28 -17.94 -0.34
CA ALA A 109 14.94 -16.86 0.39
C ALA A 109 15.68 -17.37 1.64
N GLY A 110 15.18 -18.42 2.30
CA GLY A 110 15.90 -19.08 3.39
C GLY A 110 17.24 -19.70 2.98
N TYR A 111 17.38 -20.12 1.72
CA TYR A 111 18.64 -20.61 1.15
C TYR A 111 19.60 -19.45 0.84
N ILE A 112 19.06 -18.33 0.33
CA ILE A 112 19.83 -17.10 0.04
C ILE A 112 20.42 -16.50 1.33
N ILE A 113 19.65 -16.47 2.43
CA ILE A 113 20.12 -15.95 3.73
C ILE A 113 21.27 -16.82 4.27
N ARG A 114 21.19 -18.15 4.13
CA ARG A 114 22.27 -19.07 4.54
C ARG A 114 23.52 -18.96 3.67
N SER A 115 23.40 -18.44 2.45
CA SER A 115 24.53 -18.22 1.53
C SER A 115 25.23 -16.88 1.75
N MET A 116 24.70 -15.97 2.57
CA MET A 116 25.37 -14.72 2.94
C MET A 116 26.41 -14.98 4.04
N GLN A 117 27.69 -14.87 3.69
CA GLN A 117 28.85 -15.16 4.56
C GLN A 117 29.02 -14.25 5.80
N ASN A 118 28.19 -13.21 5.98
CA ASN A 118 28.38 -12.17 7.01
C ASN A 118 27.30 -12.14 8.11
N ILE A 119 26.45 -13.17 8.22
CA ILE A 119 25.38 -13.23 9.23
C ILE A 119 25.70 -14.33 10.24
N ASP A 120 25.62 -14.02 11.53
CA ASP A 120 25.79 -15.00 12.61
C ASP A 120 24.85 -16.19 12.39
N PRO A 121 25.35 -17.44 12.38
CA PRO A 121 24.54 -18.63 12.09
C PRO A 121 23.34 -18.77 13.04
N ALA A 122 23.44 -18.30 14.28
CA ALA A 122 22.31 -18.30 15.22
C ALA A 122 21.20 -17.30 14.81
N LEU A 123 21.58 -16.14 14.25
CA LEU A 123 20.65 -15.14 13.73
C LEU A 123 19.98 -15.63 12.44
N ALA A 124 20.75 -16.27 11.56
CA ALA A 124 20.26 -16.85 10.32
C ALA A 124 19.20 -17.94 10.57
N ASP A 125 19.45 -18.85 11.52
CA ASP A 125 18.47 -19.90 11.86
C ASP A 125 17.19 -19.33 12.50
N LYS A 126 17.30 -18.30 13.35
CA LYS A 126 16.12 -17.59 13.89
C LYS A 126 15.33 -16.84 12.82
N ALA A 127 16.00 -16.15 11.90
CA ALA A 127 15.36 -15.45 10.79
C ALA A 127 14.66 -16.42 9.81
N VAL A 128 15.29 -17.58 9.52
CA VAL A 128 14.67 -18.65 8.72
C VAL A 128 13.45 -19.23 9.45
N GLY A 129 13.52 -19.43 10.76
CA GLY A 129 12.38 -19.84 11.59
C GLY A 129 11.22 -18.85 11.51
N TYR A 130 11.49 -17.55 11.63
CA TYR A 130 10.50 -16.48 11.48
C TYR A 130 9.88 -16.48 10.07
N LEU A 131 10.69 -16.50 9.01
CA LEU A 131 10.21 -16.55 7.62
C LEU A 131 9.33 -17.77 7.36
N ARG A 132 9.68 -18.92 7.93
CA ARG A 132 8.94 -20.18 7.74
C ARG A 132 7.63 -20.21 8.52
N ALA A 133 7.54 -19.51 9.66
CA ALA A 133 6.29 -19.25 10.35
C ALA A 133 5.41 -18.26 9.55
N LEU A 134 6.01 -17.16 9.07
CA LEU A 134 5.33 -16.13 8.28
C LEU A 134 4.79 -16.68 6.95
N LEU A 135 5.47 -17.68 6.37
CA LEU A 135 5.06 -18.38 5.15
C LEU A 135 3.62 -18.91 5.25
N TRP A 136 3.21 -19.41 6.42
CA TRP A 136 1.84 -19.87 6.67
C TRP A 136 0.82 -18.72 6.87
N GLY A 137 1.29 -17.51 7.15
CA GLY A 137 0.47 -16.28 7.26
C GLY A 137 0.18 -15.60 5.91
N ALA A 138 1.03 -15.80 4.91
CA ALA A 138 0.89 -15.23 3.55
C ALA A 138 -0.49 -15.47 2.91
N PRO A 139 -1.00 -16.72 2.87
CA PRO A 139 -2.30 -16.99 2.30
C PRO A 139 -3.42 -16.31 3.11
N GLY A 140 -3.31 -16.31 4.45
CA GLY A 140 -4.27 -15.64 5.33
C GLY A 140 -4.41 -14.16 5.02
N TYR A 141 -3.29 -13.45 4.86
CA TYR A 141 -3.28 -12.03 4.52
C TYR A 141 -3.87 -11.76 3.12
N LEU A 142 -3.44 -12.51 2.11
CA LEU A 142 -3.95 -12.33 0.73
C LEU A 142 -5.44 -12.62 0.64
N PHE A 143 -5.93 -13.64 1.34
CA PHE A 143 -7.36 -13.93 1.40
C PHE A 143 -8.15 -12.86 2.15
N PHE A 144 -7.64 -12.36 3.28
CA PHE A 144 -8.20 -11.20 3.96
C PHE A 144 -8.28 -10.00 3.02
N GLN A 145 -7.25 -9.79 2.20
CA GLN A 145 -7.19 -8.67 1.28
C GLN A 145 -8.19 -8.77 0.13
N VAL A 146 -8.42 -9.97 -0.42
CA VAL A 146 -9.51 -10.19 -1.40
C VAL A 146 -10.85 -9.81 -0.79
N ALA A 147 -11.11 -10.26 0.44
CA ALA A 147 -12.35 -9.98 1.15
C ALA A 147 -12.51 -8.48 1.46
N ARG A 148 -11.42 -7.82 1.85
CA ARG A 148 -11.35 -6.37 2.04
C ARG A 148 -11.66 -5.63 0.74
N ASN A 149 -10.98 -5.96 -0.35
CA ASN A 149 -11.18 -5.35 -1.67
C ASN A 149 -12.61 -5.57 -2.19
N GLN A 150 -13.26 -6.68 -1.84
CA GLN A 150 -14.68 -6.92 -2.10
C GLN A 150 -15.58 -5.95 -1.34
N CYS A 151 -15.38 -5.78 -0.02
CA CYS A 151 -16.15 -4.83 0.78
C CYS A 151 -15.97 -3.39 0.29
N GLU A 152 -14.73 -3.02 0.00
CA GLU A 152 -14.37 -1.71 -0.54
C GLU A 152 -15.00 -1.48 -1.92
N GLY A 153 -14.92 -2.44 -2.84
CA GLY A 153 -15.57 -2.37 -4.15
C GLY A 153 -17.09 -2.25 -4.09
N LEU A 154 -17.74 -2.77 -3.05
CA LEU A 154 -19.18 -2.59 -2.81
C LEU A 154 -19.54 -1.25 -2.16
N ALA A 155 -18.57 -0.33 -2.01
CA ALA A 155 -18.70 0.94 -1.30
C ALA A 155 -19.12 0.77 0.17
N LYS A 156 -18.80 -0.38 0.77
CA LYS A 156 -19.00 -0.67 2.20
C LYS A 156 -17.64 -0.82 2.85
N THR A 157 -17.02 0.31 3.20
CA THR A 157 -15.66 0.37 3.77
C THR A 157 -15.64 0.21 5.31
N LYS A 158 -16.77 0.43 6.01
CA LYS A 158 -16.91 0.23 7.47
C LYS A 158 -16.43 -1.15 7.99
N PRO A 159 -16.70 -2.28 7.32
CA PRO A 159 -16.23 -3.60 7.77
C PRO A 159 -14.70 -3.70 7.78
N GLY A 160 -14.01 -3.09 6.80
CA GLY A 160 -12.55 -3.09 6.75
C GLY A 160 -11.93 -2.41 7.97
N MET A 161 -12.52 -1.30 8.41
CA MET A 161 -12.10 -0.59 9.63
C MET A 161 -12.29 -1.45 10.89
N VAL A 162 -13.49 -2.00 11.09
CA VAL A 162 -13.80 -2.83 12.27
C VAL A 162 -12.88 -4.04 12.35
N MET A 163 -12.63 -4.70 11.20
CA MET A 163 -11.71 -5.84 11.14
C MET A 163 -10.25 -5.45 11.36
N GLY A 164 -9.82 -4.26 10.91
CA GLY A 164 -8.49 -3.73 11.22
C GLY A 164 -8.29 -3.55 12.73
N PHE A 165 -9.26 -2.95 13.42
CA PHE A 165 -9.20 -2.78 14.88
C PHE A 165 -9.32 -4.10 15.65
N ILE A 166 -10.18 -5.02 15.22
CA ILE A 166 -10.23 -6.38 15.81
C ILE A 166 -8.89 -7.09 15.60
N GLY A 167 -8.30 -6.96 14.41
CA GLY A 167 -6.97 -7.48 14.12
C GLY A 167 -5.93 -6.94 15.09
N LEU A 168 -5.88 -5.63 15.30
CA LEU A 168 -4.97 -5.00 16.26
C LEU A 168 -5.22 -5.48 17.69
N LEU A 169 -6.47 -5.55 18.12
CA LEU A 169 -6.87 -5.97 19.47
C LEU A 169 -6.55 -7.45 19.73
N VAL A 170 -6.64 -8.31 18.71
CA VAL A 170 -6.23 -9.72 18.78
C VAL A 170 -4.71 -9.85 18.68
N ASN A 171 -4.05 -8.98 17.92
CA ASN A 171 -2.60 -9.02 17.72
C ASN A 171 -1.83 -8.81 19.04
N ILE A 172 -2.23 -7.84 19.87
CA ILE A 172 -1.59 -7.56 21.17
C ILE A 172 -1.53 -8.81 22.09
N PRO A 173 -2.64 -9.49 22.42
CA PRO A 173 -2.62 -10.65 23.31
C PRO A 173 -2.00 -11.88 22.63
N VAL A 174 -2.19 -12.07 21.33
CA VAL A 174 -1.58 -13.21 20.62
C VAL A 174 -0.05 -13.06 20.57
N ASN A 175 0.47 -11.87 20.28
CA ASN A 175 1.89 -11.59 20.39
C ASN A 175 2.39 -11.79 21.81
N TYR A 176 1.67 -11.28 22.82
CA TYR A 176 2.07 -11.46 24.22
C TYR A 176 2.15 -12.94 24.63
N ILE A 177 1.17 -13.76 24.24
CA ILE A 177 1.13 -15.20 24.55
C ILE A 177 2.28 -15.96 23.85
N PHE A 178 2.54 -15.68 22.57
CA PHE A 178 3.57 -16.39 21.80
C PHE A 178 5.00 -15.91 22.10
N ILE A 179 5.18 -14.64 22.50
CA ILE A 179 6.48 -14.07 22.84
C ILE A 179 6.89 -14.43 24.27
N TYR A 180 5.97 -14.33 25.24
CA TYR A 180 6.28 -14.54 26.67
C TYR A 180 5.95 -15.94 27.21
N GLY A 181 5.38 -16.85 26.40
CA GLY A 181 5.25 -18.27 26.77
C GLY A 181 4.27 -18.59 27.91
N HIS A 182 3.32 -17.69 28.24
CA HIS A 182 2.27 -18.03 29.19
C HIS A 182 1.21 -18.93 28.53
N PHE A 183 0.76 -19.97 29.27
CA PHE A 183 -0.18 -21.05 28.86
C PHE A 183 0.44 -22.36 28.30
N GLY A 184 1.65 -22.74 28.74
CA GLY A 184 2.19 -24.10 28.51
C GLY A 184 2.80 -24.35 27.12
N MET A 185 3.08 -23.28 26.38
CA MET A 185 3.75 -23.30 25.07
C MET A 185 5.19 -22.78 25.21
N PRO A 186 6.19 -23.39 24.54
CA PRO A 186 7.59 -23.00 24.67
C PRO A 186 7.84 -21.58 24.17
N GLU A 187 8.74 -20.86 24.84
CA GLU A 187 9.20 -19.50 24.51
C GLU A 187 9.85 -19.49 23.11
N LEU A 188 9.08 -19.10 22.09
CA LEU A 188 9.54 -19.09 20.70
C LEU A 188 10.20 -17.76 20.30
N GLY A 189 10.24 -16.75 21.19
CA GLY A 189 10.88 -15.46 20.98
C GLY A 189 10.55 -14.84 19.61
N GLY A 190 11.56 -14.45 18.84
CA GLY A 190 11.41 -13.92 17.48
C GLY A 190 10.62 -14.81 16.50
N VAL A 191 10.62 -16.15 16.64
CA VAL A 191 9.79 -17.06 15.83
C VAL A 191 8.31 -16.97 16.24
N GLY A 192 8.05 -16.73 17.53
CA GLY A 192 6.72 -16.53 18.10
C GLY A 192 6.01 -15.31 17.53
N CYS A 193 6.75 -14.22 17.24
CA CYS A 193 6.21 -13.05 16.55
C CYS A 193 5.66 -13.42 15.15
N GLY A 194 6.39 -14.23 14.37
CA GLY A 194 5.95 -14.64 13.04
C GLY A 194 4.71 -15.56 13.07
N VAL A 195 4.64 -16.46 14.05
CA VAL A 195 3.47 -17.33 14.27
C VAL A 195 2.27 -16.50 14.73
N ALA A 196 2.48 -15.53 15.63
CA ALA A 196 1.44 -14.63 16.11
C ALA A 196 0.84 -13.82 14.95
N THR A 197 1.68 -13.18 14.14
CA THR A 197 1.22 -12.42 12.97
C THR A 197 0.50 -13.33 11.96
N ALA A 198 1.00 -14.54 11.72
CA ALA A 198 0.32 -15.52 10.86
C ALA A 198 -1.06 -15.92 11.41
N ALA A 199 -1.18 -16.19 12.71
CA ALA A 199 -2.43 -16.52 13.37
C ALA A 199 -3.43 -15.35 13.31
N VAL A 200 -2.96 -14.13 13.54
CA VAL A 200 -3.78 -12.91 13.42
C VAL A 200 -4.32 -12.76 12.00
N TYR A 201 -3.52 -12.99 10.95
CA TYR A 201 -4.03 -12.94 9.58
C TYR A 201 -5.12 -13.99 9.30
N TRP A 202 -4.99 -15.20 9.85
CA TRP A 202 -6.05 -16.21 9.78
C TRP A 202 -7.30 -15.80 10.54
N VAL A 203 -7.17 -15.21 11.74
CA VAL A 203 -8.30 -14.69 12.52
C VAL A 203 -8.99 -13.55 11.77
N MET A 204 -8.23 -12.61 11.21
CA MET A 204 -8.76 -11.52 10.38
C MET A 204 -9.49 -12.05 9.16
N PHE A 205 -8.95 -13.08 8.50
CA PHE A 205 -9.61 -13.75 7.38
C PHE A 205 -10.93 -14.41 7.82
N LEU A 206 -10.92 -15.23 8.88
CA LEU A 206 -12.10 -15.93 9.38
C LEU A 206 -13.19 -14.96 9.86
N ALA A 207 -12.80 -13.89 10.56
CA ALA A 207 -13.71 -12.84 10.99
C ALA A 207 -14.35 -12.13 9.80
N MET A 208 -13.57 -11.83 8.76
CA MET A 208 -14.06 -11.22 7.53
C MET A 208 -15.02 -12.13 6.76
N VAL A 209 -14.70 -13.43 6.65
CA VAL A 209 -15.60 -14.43 6.04
C VAL A 209 -16.89 -14.59 6.84
N SER A 210 -16.80 -14.64 8.17
CA SER A 210 -17.96 -14.72 9.05
C SER A 210 -18.89 -13.51 8.89
N TYR A 211 -18.32 -12.31 8.79
CA TYR A 211 -19.06 -11.08 8.52
C TYR A 211 -19.73 -11.10 7.14
N ILE A 212 -19.02 -11.52 6.10
CA ILE A 212 -19.58 -11.66 4.74
C ILE A 212 -20.75 -12.66 4.73
N LYS A 213 -20.65 -13.75 5.48
CA LYS A 213 -21.72 -14.76 5.61
C LYS A 213 -22.94 -14.27 6.40
N HIS A 214 -22.74 -13.45 7.44
CA HIS A 214 -23.83 -12.95 8.30
C HIS A 214 -24.48 -11.64 7.81
N ALA A 215 -23.78 -10.83 7.02
CA ALA A 215 -24.29 -9.54 6.60
C ALA A 215 -25.51 -9.68 5.67
N ARG A 216 -26.70 -9.26 6.16
CA ARG A 216 -27.97 -9.21 5.37
C ARG A 216 -27.82 -8.47 4.04
N SER A 217 -26.91 -7.51 3.95
CA SER A 217 -26.65 -6.73 2.72
C SER A 217 -25.88 -7.48 1.64
N MET A 218 -25.20 -8.59 1.95
CA MET A 218 -24.47 -9.41 0.97
C MET A 218 -25.25 -10.67 0.59
N ARG A 219 -26.48 -10.81 1.11
CA ARG A 219 -27.36 -11.96 0.89
C ARG A 219 -27.77 -12.15 -0.57
N ASP A 220 -27.76 -11.06 -1.36
CA ASP A 220 -27.96 -11.04 -2.82
C ASP A 220 -26.81 -11.69 -3.61
N ILE A 221 -25.59 -11.67 -3.05
CA ILE A 221 -24.36 -12.23 -3.66
C ILE A 221 -24.21 -13.73 -3.28
N ARG A 222 -25.14 -14.24 -2.45
CA ARG A 222 -25.06 -15.55 -1.78
C ARG A 222 -25.64 -16.70 -2.62
N ASN A 223 -26.51 -16.40 -3.57
CA ASN A 223 -27.01 -17.36 -4.57
C ASN A 223 -26.16 -17.08 -5.83
N GLU A 224 -25.29 -17.97 -6.31
CA GLU A 224 -25.70 -19.23 -6.91
C GLU A 224 -24.76 -20.41 -6.63
N LYS A 225 -25.41 -21.58 -6.65
CA LYS A 225 -24.88 -22.93 -6.51
C LYS A 225 -23.84 -23.22 -7.59
N GLY A 226 -22.67 -23.70 -7.17
CA GLY A 226 -21.68 -24.28 -8.08
C GLY A 226 -20.28 -23.82 -7.75
N THR A 227 -19.39 -24.78 -7.50
CA THR A 227 -17.94 -24.61 -7.55
C THR A 227 -17.58 -24.22 -8.98
N ALA A 228 -17.70 -22.93 -9.31
CA ALA A 228 -17.30 -22.42 -10.60
C ALA A 228 -15.80 -22.73 -10.77
N LYS A 229 -15.49 -23.61 -11.73
CA LYS A 229 -14.11 -23.97 -12.09
C LYS A 229 -13.32 -22.68 -12.38
N PRO A 230 -11.99 -22.66 -12.15
CA PRO A 230 -11.17 -21.50 -12.48
C PRO A 230 -11.36 -21.14 -13.95
N ASP A 231 -11.91 -19.94 -14.20
CA ASP A 231 -12.06 -19.43 -15.56
C ASP A 231 -10.74 -18.76 -15.96
N PRO A 232 -9.96 -19.35 -16.87
CA PRO A 232 -8.66 -18.82 -17.24
C PRO A 232 -8.75 -17.45 -17.91
N ALA A 233 -9.88 -17.11 -18.55
CA ALA A 233 -10.04 -15.82 -19.22
C ALA A 233 -10.18 -14.68 -18.22
N ALA A 234 -10.98 -14.89 -17.18
CA ALA A 234 -11.18 -13.87 -16.15
C ALA A 234 -9.99 -13.78 -15.17
N LEU A 235 -9.31 -14.90 -14.89
CA LEU A 235 -8.03 -14.89 -14.18
C LEU A 235 -6.96 -14.13 -14.97
N LYS A 236 -6.83 -14.39 -16.28
CA LYS A 236 -5.91 -13.66 -17.17
C LYS A 236 -6.22 -12.16 -17.19
N ARG A 237 -7.50 -11.77 -17.17
CA ARG A 237 -7.91 -10.36 -17.11
C ARG A 237 -7.51 -9.70 -15.79
N LEU A 238 -7.71 -10.39 -14.66
CA LEU A 238 -7.29 -9.93 -13.34
C LEU A 238 -5.76 -9.77 -13.28
N VAL A 239 -5.00 -10.75 -13.77
CA VAL A 239 -3.54 -10.68 -13.85
C VAL A 239 -3.09 -9.55 -14.78
N GLN A 240 -3.70 -9.40 -15.95
CA GLN A 240 -3.33 -8.35 -16.91
C GLN A 240 -3.61 -6.93 -16.37
N LEU A 241 -4.61 -6.77 -15.51
CA LEU A 241 -4.90 -5.51 -14.81
C LEU A 241 -4.01 -5.29 -13.59
N GLY A 242 -3.77 -6.34 -12.79
CA GLY A 242 -3.02 -6.27 -11.54
C GLY A 242 -1.52 -6.29 -11.71
N LEU A 243 -0.97 -6.99 -12.72
CA LEU A 243 0.48 -7.09 -12.94
C LEU A 243 1.11 -5.72 -13.18
N PRO A 244 0.54 -4.81 -13.99
CA PRO A 244 1.05 -3.44 -14.11
C PRO A 244 1.02 -2.66 -12.78
N ILE A 245 0.00 -2.88 -11.93
CA ILE A 245 -0.11 -2.20 -10.62
C ILE A 245 0.95 -2.75 -9.66
N ALA A 246 1.10 -4.07 -9.59
CA ALA A 246 2.09 -4.74 -8.77
C ALA A 246 3.51 -4.34 -9.17
N LEU A 247 3.80 -4.32 -10.48
CA LEU A 247 5.08 -3.84 -11.00
C LEU A 247 5.31 -2.36 -10.67
N ALA A 248 4.32 -1.49 -10.88
CA ALA A 248 4.46 -0.07 -10.56
C ALA A 248 4.83 0.16 -9.08
N LEU A 249 4.11 -0.50 -8.16
CA LEU A 249 4.40 -0.43 -6.72
C LEU A 249 5.77 -1.05 -6.38
N PHE A 250 6.12 -2.17 -7.01
CA PHE A 250 7.41 -2.81 -6.80
C PHE A 250 8.57 -1.92 -7.24
N PHE A 251 8.45 -1.25 -8.39
CA PHE A 251 9.44 -0.29 -8.88
C PHE A 251 9.54 0.93 -7.97
N GLU A 252 8.42 1.41 -7.45
CA GLU A 252 8.37 2.53 -6.49
C GLU A 252 9.13 2.19 -5.20
N VAL A 253 8.88 1.01 -4.62
CA VAL A 253 9.59 0.54 -3.41
C VAL A 253 11.08 0.30 -3.68
N THR A 254 11.42 -0.29 -4.84
CA THR A 254 12.80 -0.53 -5.24
C THR A 254 13.56 0.79 -5.40
N LEU A 255 12.91 1.82 -5.94
CA LEU A 255 13.48 3.17 -6.07
C LEU A 255 13.82 3.76 -4.70
N PHE A 256 12.88 3.69 -3.73
CA PHE A 256 13.15 4.14 -2.36
C PHE A 256 14.32 3.39 -1.73
N ALA A 257 14.42 2.09 -1.93
CA ALA A 257 15.53 1.28 -1.43
C ALA A 257 16.88 1.66 -2.07
N VAL A 258 16.92 1.83 -3.40
CA VAL A 258 18.14 2.25 -4.11
C VAL A 258 18.59 3.63 -3.67
N VAL A 259 17.67 4.58 -3.50
CA VAL A 259 18.02 5.93 -3.02
C VAL A 259 18.52 5.88 -1.57
N ALA A 260 17.87 5.11 -0.68
CA ALA A 260 18.36 4.94 0.69
C ALA A 260 19.78 4.37 0.72
N LEU A 261 20.11 3.43 -0.17
CA LEU A 261 21.44 2.84 -0.29
C LEU A 261 22.47 3.86 -0.85
N LEU A 262 22.08 4.69 -1.81
CA LEU A 262 22.90 5.77 -2.34
C LEU A 262 23.15 6.89 -1.32
N VAL A 263 22.24 7.09 -0.35
CA VAL A 263 22.40 8.05 0.76
C VAL A 263 23.26 7.47 1.89
N SER A 264 23.35 6.15 2.01
CA SER A 264 24.12 5.47 3.07
C SER A 264 25.59 5.92 3.25
N PRO A 265 26.37 6.25 2.21
CA PRO A 265 27.76 6.70 2.38
C PRO A 265 27.91 8.20 2.71
N LEU A 266 26.83 9.00 2.71
CA LEU A 266 26.91 10.46 2.88
C LEU A 266 27.16 10.92 4.33
N GLY A 267 26.93 10.05 5.33
CA GLY A 267 27.25 10.34 6.73
C GLY A 267 26.17 9.86 7.71
N ILE A 268 26.57 9.55 8.95
CA ILE A 268 25.68 8.98 9.99
C ILE A 268 24.54 9.96 10.34
N ILE A 269 24.85 11.25 10.38
CA ILE A 269 23.88 12.33 10.68
C ILE A 269 22.83 12.45 9.56
N ASP A 270 23.27 12.34 8.31
CA ASP A 270 22.42 12.43 7.12
C ASP A 270 21.50 11.21 6.98
N VAL A 271 22.01 10.02 7.26
CA VAL A 271 21.21 8.78 7.25
C VAL A 271 20.14 8.80 8.34
N ALA A 272 20.48 9.31 9.54
CA ALA A 272 19.52 9.47 10.63
C ALA A 272 18.40 10.46 10.25
N GLY A 273 18.76 11.62 9.69
CA GLY A 273 17.79 12.60 9.18
C GLY A 273 16.89 12.03 8.07
N HIS A 274 17.47 11.25 7.15
CA HIS A 274 16.73 10.59 6.08
C HIS A 274 15.73 9.56 6.60
N GLN A 275 16.10 8.73 7.59
CA GLN A 275 15.18 7.75 8.17
C GLN A 275 14.00 8.41 8.89
N ILE A 276 14.21 9.50 9.61
CA ILE A 276 13.13 10.24 10.26
C ILE A 276 12.16 10.77 9.20
N ALA A 277 12.69 11.39 8.14
CA ALA A 277 11.89 11.91 7.04
C ALA A 277 11.11 10.80 6.30
N LEU A 278 11.71 9.63 6.07
CA LEU A 278 11.04 8.49 5.45
C LEU A 278 9.92 7.93 6.33
N ASN A 279 10.14 7.76 7.64
CA ASN A 279 9.11 7.27 8.56
C ASN A 279 7.92 8.23 8.61
N PHE A 280 8.19 9.53 8.73
CA PHE A 280 7.16 10.55 8.72
C PHE A 280 6.40 10.57 7.37
N SER A 281 7.13 10.50 6.25
CA SER A 281 6.55 10.45 4.92
C SER A 281 5.67 9.21 4.71
N SER A 282 6.09 8.05 5.20
CA SER A 282 5.30 6.80 5.13
C SER A 282 4.00 6.89 5.91
N LEU A 283 4.02 7.52 7.09
CA LEU A 283 2.82 7.76 7.89
C LEU A 283 1.86 8.73 7.18
N MET A 284 2.41 9.75 6.53
CA MET A 284 1.67 10.69 5.70
C MET A 284 1.11 10.07 4.41
N PHE A 285 1.80 9.11 3.81
CA PHE A 285 1.40 8.40 2.59
C PHE A 285 0.11 7.60 2.74
N VAL A 286 -0.22 7.17 3.97
CA VAL A 286 -1.47 6.47 4.30
C VAL A 286 -2.70 7.31 3.92
N LEU A 287 -2.63 8.63 4.07
CA LEU A 287 -3.75 9.54 3.82
C LEU A 287 -4.10 9.62 2.32
N PRO A 288 -3.16 9.96 1.39
CA PRO A 288 -3.43 9.93 -0.04
C PRO A 288 -3.79 8.56 -0.58
N MET A 289 -3.10 7.50 -0.11
CA MET A 289 -3.39 6.12 -0.54
C MET A 289 -4.84 5.73 -0.25
N SER A 290 -5.34 6.09 0.94
CA SER A 290 -6.71 5.80 1.34
C SER A 290 -7.74 6.58 0.50
N LEU A 291 -7.44 7.84 0.20
CA LEU A 291 -8.29 8.66 -0.67
C LEU A 291 -8.28 8.13 -2.11
N ALA A 292 -7.12 7.72 -2.63
CA ALA A 292 -7.01 7.13 -3.96
C ALA A 292 -7.85 5.85 -4.09
N ALA A 293 -7.89 5.00 -3.06
CA ALA A 293 -8.78 3.84 -3.02
C ALA A 293 -10.26 4.26 -3.05
N ALA A 294 -10.66 5.26 -2.26
CA ALA A 294 -12.03 5.79 -2.26
C ALA A 294 -12.45 6.37 -3.64
N VAL A 295 -11.57 7.13 -4.28
CA VAL A 295 -11.78 7.68 -5.62
C VAL A 295 -11.86 6.56 -6.66
N THR A 296 -11.01 5.55 -6.57
CA THR A 296 -11.04 4.36 -7.44
C THR A 296 -12.42 3.69 -7.41
N ILE A 297 -12.95 3.45 -6.21
CA ILE A 297 -14.28 2.82 -6.00
C ILE A 297 -15.38 3.69 -6.60
N ARG A 298 -15.34 5.01 -6.35
CA ARG A 298 -16.40 5.93 -6.79
C ARG A 298 -16.42 6.10 -8.31
N VAL A 299 -15.25 6.30 -8.92
CA VAL A 299 -15.10 6.39 -10.38
C VAL A 299 -15.50 5.06 -11.02
N GLY A 300 -15.06 3.92 -10.50
CA GLY A 300 -15.45 2.60 -10.98
C GLY A 300 -16.96 2.38 -10.93
N TYR A 301 -17.61 2.74 -9.82
CA TYR A 301 -19.05 2.62 -9.65
C TYR A 301 -19.85 3.49 -10.64
N ARG A 302 -19.49 4.78 -10.79
CA ARG A 302 -20.15 5.69 -11.75
C ARG A 302 -19.94 5.26 -13.20
N LEU A 303 -18.77 4.73 -13.51
CA LEU A 303 -18.47 4.18 -14.83
C LEU A 303 -19.31 2.93 -15.12
N GLY A 304 -19.58 2.12 -14.10
CA GLY A 304 -20.50 0.98 -14.17
C GLY A 304 -21.94 1.38 -14.47
N GLN A 305 -22.40 2.54 -13.98
CA GLN A 305 -23.74 3.09 -14.24
C GLN A 305 -23.92 3.64 -15.67
N GLY A 306 -22.85 3.73 -16.46
CA GLY A 306 -22.90 4.33 -17.81
C GLY A 306 -22.80 5.87 -17.81
N SER A 307 -22.82 6.51 -16.63
CA SER A 307 -22.76 7.97 -16.48
C SER A 307 -21.31 8.48 -16.51
N THR A 308 -20.75 8.65 -17.70
CA THR A 308 -19.37 9.13 -17.89
C THR A 308 -19.14 10.53 -17.32
N LEU A 309 -20.13 11.43 -17.39
CA LEU A 309 -20.06 12.79 -16.85
C LEU A 309 -19.95 12.80 -15.31
N ASP A 310 -20.69 11.92 -14.63
CA ASP A 310 -20.63 11.80 -13.17
C ASP A 310 -19.30 11.16 -12.74
N ALA A 311 -18.74 10.24 -13.53
CA ALA A 311 -17.40 9.70 -13.29
C ALA A 311 -16.30 10.78 -13.41
N GLN A 312 -16.41 11.70 -14.39
CA GLN A 312 -15.49 12.84 -14.50
C GLN A 312 -15.62 13.80 -13.31
N THR A 313 -16.84 14.04 -12.86
CA THR A 313 -17.12 14.90 -11.70
C THR A 313 -16.54 14.27 -10.43
N ALA A 314 -16.73 12.96 -10.21
CA ALA A 314 -16.14 12.23 -9.10
C ALA A 314 -14.60 12.28 -9.12
N ALA A 315 -13.98 12.11 -10.28
CA ALA A 315 -12.53 12.17 -10.43
C ALA A 315 -11.96 13.57 -10.12
N ARG A 316 -12.59 14.63 -10.62
CA ARG A 316 -12.19 16.03 -10.32
C ARG A 316 -12.40 16.39 -8.84
N THR A 317 -13.52 15.94 -8.27
CA THR A 317 -13.82 16.14 -6.84
C THR A 317 -12.79 15.42 -5.97
N GLY A 318 -12.43 14.19 -6.34
CA GLY A 318 -11.38 13.42 -5.65
C GLY A 318 -10.02 14.11 -5.68
N LEU A 319 -9.63 14.67 -6.83
CA LEU A 319 -8.38 15.42 -6.96
C LEU A 319 -8.41 16.72 -6.15
N MET A 320 -9.53 17.46 -6.16
CA MET A 320 -9.66 18.70 -5.38
C MET A 320 -9.64 18.45 -3.87
N VAL A 321 -10.36 17.42 -3.38
CA VAL A 321 -10.31 17.00 -1.98
C VAL A 321 -8.91 16.52 -1.60
N GLY A 322 -8.26 15.80 -2.51
CA GLY A 322 -6.89 15.33 -2.35
C GLY A 322 -5.86 16.42 -2.19
N VAL A 323 -5.87 17.39 -3.09
CA VAL A 323 -4.98 18.56 -3.02
C VAL A 323 -5.27 19.35 -1.74
N CYS A 324 -6.54 19.57 -1.39
CA CYS A 324 -6.90 20.27 -0.15
C CYS A 324 -6.38 19.53 1.09
N MET A 325 -6.53 18.21 1.14
CA MET A 325 -6.02 17.39 2.24
C MET A 325 -4.48 17.41 2.28
N ALA A 326 -3.81 17.31 1.12
CA ALA A 326 -2.36 17.35 1.00
C ALA A 326 -1.78 18.71 1.41
N THR A 327 -2.44 19.82 1.05
CA THR A 327 -2.05 21.16 1.49
C THR A 327 -2.22 21.30 3.00
N LEU A 328 -3.31 20.78 3.57
CA LEU A 328 -3.55 20.83 5.00
C LEU A 328 -2.50 20.00 5.78
N THR A 329 -2.16 18.80 5.30
CA THR A 329 -1.11 17.98 5.91
C THR A 329 0.28 18.58 5.71
N ALA A 330 0.56 19.22 4.57
CA ALA A 330 1.81 19.91 4.32
C ALA A 330 1.97 21.14 5.25
N ILE A 331 0.93 21.95 5.43
CA ILE A 331 0.93 23.08 6.38
C ILE A 331 1.17 22.55 7.80
N PHE A 332 0.47 21.49 8.20
CA PHE A 332 0.64 20.86 9.51
C PHE A 332 2.08 20.37 9.71
N THR A 333 2.67 19.74 8.69
CA THR A 333 4.06 19.27 8.71
C THR A 333 5.05 20.43 8.86
N VAL A 334 4.86 21.52 8.12
CA VAL A 334 5.73 22.70 8.21
C VAL A 334 5.62 23.37 9.58
N SER A 335 4.41 23.46 10.15
CA SER A 335 4.21 24.06 11.48
C SER A 335 4.75 23.23 12.63
N LEU A 336 4.71 21.90 12.54
CA LEU A 336 5.19 20.98 13.59
C LEU A 336 6.59 20.44 13.37
N ARG A 337 7.32 20.91 12.35
CA ARG A 337 8.62 20.38 11.94
C ARG A 337 9.64 20.27 13.09
N GLU A 338 9.70 21.29 13.94
CA GLU A 338 10.66 21.35 15.06
C GLU A 338 10.25 20.41 16.19
N GLN A 339 8.96 20.32 16.50
CA GLN A 339 8.44 19.42 17.53
C GLN A 339 8.55 17.95 17.13
N ILE A 340 8.34 17.61 15.85
CA ILE A 340 8.51 16.24 15.36
C ILE A 340 9.99 15.87 15.31
N ALA A 341 10.87 16.80 14.89
CA ALA A 341 12.32 16.56 14.90
C ALA A 341 12.86 16.35 16.33
N LEU A 342 12.42 17.17 17.29
CA LEU A 342 12.76 17.03 18.72
C LEU A 342 12.21 15.73 19.33
N LEU A 343 11.08 15.20 18.84
CA LEU A 343 10.54 13.93 19.31
C LEU A 343 11.44 12.73 18.95
N TYR A 344 12.22 12.84 17.87
CA TYR A 344 13.10 11.77 17.40
C TYR A 344 14.56 11.93 17.85
N ASN A 345 15.05 13.15 18.10
CA ASN A 345 16.43 13.37 18.52
C ASN A 345 16.63 14.72 19.21
N ASP A 346 17.38 14.73 20.32
CA ASP A 346 17.72 15.95 21.07
C ASP A 346 18.94 16.70 20.50
N ASN A 347 19.62 16.16 19.48
CA ASN A 347 20.82 16.79 18.94
C ASN A 347 20.47 17.97 18.00
N PRO A 348 20.89 19.22 18.32
CA PRO A 348 20.49 20.42 17.58
C PRO A 348 20.92 20.45 16.10
N GLU A 349 22.01 19.78 15.73
CA GLU A 349 22.44 19.68 14.33
C GLU A 349 21.54 18.72 13.51
N VAL A 350 21.06 17.63 14.13
CA VAL A 350 20.12 16.70 13.49
C VAL A 350 18.76 17.36 13.32
N VAL A 351 18.33 18.15 14.30
CA VAL A 351 17.04 18.87 14.27
C VAL A 351 17.01 19.93 13.18
N THR A 352 18.09 20.69 12.98
CA THR A 352 18.15 21.73 11.93
C THR A 352 18.18 21.13 10.52
N LEU A 353 18.89 20.02 10.31
CA LEU A 353 18.89 19.27 9.06
C LEU A 353 17.53 18.61 8.78
N ALA A 354 16.92 17.98 9.80
CA ALA A 354 15.60 17.38 9.72
C ALA A 354 14.52 18.42 9.39
N ALA A 355 14.60 19.63 9.97
CA ALA A 355 13.67 20.72 9.68
C ALA A 355 13.76 21.21 8.22
N HIS A 356 14.96 21.23 7.62
CA HIS A 356 15.14 21.52 6.20
C HIS A 356 14.60 20.40 5.31
N LEU A 357 14.86 19.13 5.66
CA LEU A 357 14.33 17.98 4.94
C LEU A 357 12.80 17.90 5.04
N MET A 358 12.21 18.31 6.15
CA MET A 358 10.75 18.38 6.31
C MET A 358 10.10 19.44 5.43
N LEU A 359 10.79 20.55 5.13
CA LEU A 359 10.33 21.53 4.14
C LEU A 359 10.24 20.91 2.74
N LEU A 360 11.26 20.13 2.36
CA LEU A 360 11.24 19.37 1.11
C LEU A 360 10.16 18.27 1.13
N ALA A 361 9.97 17.61 2.27
CA ALA A 361 8.94 16.60 2.46
C ALA A 361 7.52 17.18 2.28
N ALA A 362 7.28 18.43 2.68
CA ALA A 362 5.99 19.10 2.48
C ALA A 362 5.68 19.32 0.99
N VAL A 363 6.68 19.73 0.19
CA VAL A 363 6.53 19.86 -1.27
C VAL A 363 6.34 18.49 -1.93
N TYR A 364 7.14 17.51 -1.49
CA TYR A 364 7.03 16.11 -1.89
C TYR A 364 5.60 15.56 -1.66
N GLN A 365 5.00 15.84 -0.50
CA GLN A 365 3.69 15.32 -0.12
C GLN A 365 2.56 15.83 -1.03
N ILE A 366 2.62 17.09 -1.46
CA ILE A 366 1.63 17.66 -2.40
C ILE A 366 1.72 16.94 -3.75
N SER A 367 2.92 16.75 -4.26
CA SER A 367 3.16 16.12 -5.55
C SER A 367 2.78 14.63 -5.54
N ASP A 368 3.18 13.92 -4.48
CA ASP A 368 2.83 12.53 -4.22
C ASP A 368 1.32 12.32 -4.14
N SER A 369 0.61 13.19 -3.41
CA SER A 369 -0.84 13.07 -3.28
C SER A 369 -1.56 13.16 -4.63
N ILE A 370 -1.11 14.04 -5.52
CA ILE A 370 -1.69 14.17 -6.87
C ILE A 370 -1.39 12.93 -7.71
N GLN A 371 -0.17 12.41 -7.64
CA GLN A 371 0.25 11.18 -8.32
C GLN A 371 -0.59 9.98 -7.86
N VAL A 372 -0.73 9.77 -6.55
CA VAL A 372 -1.40 8.61 -5.97
C VAL A 372 -2.89 8.62 -6.27
N ILE A 373 -3.53 9.80 -6.17
CA ILE A 373 -4.95 9.97 -6.51
C ILE A 373 -5.16 9.84 -8.02
N GLY A 374 -4.26 10.38 -8.84
CA GLY A 374 -4.26 10.19 -10.29
C GLY A 374 -4.20 8.71 -10.66
N SER A 375 -3.29 7.97 -10.03
CA SER A 375 -3.16 6.52 -10.17
C SER A 375 -4.45 5.81 -9.78
N GLY A 376 -5.08 6.20 -8.67
CA GLY A 376 -6.40 5.70 -8.25
C GLY A 376 -7.50 5.96 -9.29
N ILE A 377 -7.54 7.15 -9.89
CA ILE A 377 -8.50 7.48 -10.95
C ILE A 377 -8.27 6.56 -12.16
N LEU A 378 -7.04 6.42 -12.64
CA LEU A 378 -6.71 5.55 -13.78
C LEU A 378 -7.02 4.07 -13.51
N ARG A 379 -6.80 3.60 -12.27
CA ARG A 379 -7.21 2.25 -11.81
C ARG A 379 -8.73 2.10 -11.93
N GLY A 380 -9.50 3.12 -11.56
CA GLY A 380 -10.97 3.16 -11.71
C GLY A 380 -11.42 3.06 -13.17
N TYR A 381 -10.66 3.62 -14.11
CA TYR A 381 -10.88 3.51 -15.56
C TYR A 381 -10.34 2.20 -16.18
N LYS A 382 -9.73 1.31 -15.38
CA LYS A 382 -9.03 0.09 -15.82
C LYS A 382 -7.84 0.31 -16.77
N ASP A 383 -7.29 1.53 -16.85
CA ASP A 383 -6.09 1.82 -17.65
C ASP A 383 -4.82 1.68 -16.79
N THR A 384 -4.52 0.45 -16.36
CA THR A 384 -3.39 0.18 -15.44
C THR A 384 -2.04 0.09 -16.14
N ARG A 385 -2.02 -0.24 -17.45
CA ARG A 385 -0.78 -0.26 -18.24
C ARG A 385 -0.16 1.12 -18.37
N SER A 386 -1.00 2.15 -18.54
CA SER A 386 -0.51 3.53 -18.62
C SER A 386 0.13 3.97 -17.30
N ILE A 387 -0.41 3.54 -16.16
CA ILE A 387 0.17 3.81 -14.83
C ILE A 387 1.60 3.27 -14.78
N PHE A 388 1.80 2.01 -15.18
CA PHE A 388 3.12 1.38 -15.17
C PHE A 388 4.15 2.15 -16.01
N TYR A 389 3.84 2.47 -17.27
CA TYR A 389 4.79 3.19 -18.12
C TYR A 389 5.09 4.61 -17.62
N ILE A 390 4.07 5.32 -17.11
CA ILE A 390 4.26 6.66 -16.55
C ILE A 390 5.16 6.60 -15.32
N THR A 391 4.87 5.70 -14.37
CA THR A 391 5.67 5.52 -13.16
C THR A 391 7.10 5.12 -13.49
N PHE A 392 7.30 4.18 -14.43
CA PHE A 392 8.64 3.75 -14.86
C PHE A 392 9.45 4.90 -15.46
N THR A 393 8.90 5.65 -16.42
CA THR A 393 9.61 6.76 -17.06
C THR A 393 9.87 7.90 -16.07
N ALA A 394 8.88 8.27 -15.25
CA ALA A 394 9.02 9.37 -14.31
C ALA A 394 10.05 9.08 -13.21
N TYR A 395 10.11 7.85 -12.70
CA TYR A 395 11.01 7.50 -11.60
C TYR A 395 12.39 7.07 -12.05
N TRP A 396 12.46 6.23 -13.08
CA TRP A 396 13.73 5.62 -13.48
C TRP A 396 14.50 6.45 -14.51
N VAL A 397 13.79 7.14 -15.42
CA VAL A 397 14.43 7.95 -16.48
C VAL A 397 14.59 9.40 -16.06
N LEU A 398 13.67 9.94 -15.26
CA LEU A 398 13.73 11.33 -14.80
C LEU A 398 14.19 11.45 -13.35
N GLY A 399 13.55 10.72 -12.42
CA GLY A 399 13.82 10.82 -10.98
C GLY A 399 15.24 10.40 -10.57
N LEU A 400 15.66 9.19 -10.94
CA LEU A 400 17.00 8.66 -10.59
C LEU A 400 18.14 9.47 -11.20
N PRO A 401 18.13 9.80 -12.50
CA PRO A 401 19.21 10.60 -13.10
C PRO A 401 19.25 12.03 -12.56
N SER A 402 18.09 12.68 -12.37
CA SER A 402 18.06 14.02 -11.78
C SER A 402 18.53 14.01 -10.32
N GLY A 403 18.10 13.04 -9.52
CA GLY A 403 18.57 12.86 -8.14
C GLY A 403 20.07 12.56 -8.04
N TYR A 404 20.60 11.71 -8.93
CA TYR A 404 22.03 11.41 -8.99
C TYR A 404 22.86 12.64 -9.41
N ILE A 405 22.41 13.37 -10.44
CA ILE A 405 23.10 14.59 -10.92
C ILE A 405 23.10 15.68 -9.85
N LEU A 406 21.99 15.88 -9.13
CA LEU A 406 21.86 16.91 -8.10
C LEU A 406 22.53 16.54 -6.77
N ALA A 407 22.70 15.25 -6.47
CA ALA A 407 23.28 14.80 -5.20
C ALA A 407 24.77 14.50 -5.27
N LEU A 408 25.29 14.07 -6.44
CA LEU A 408 26.66 13.57 -6.58
C LEU A 408 27.51 14.36 -7.60
N THR A 409 26.94 15.24 -8.41
CA THR A 409 27.67 15.87 -9.52
C THR A 409 27.73 17.40 -9.43
N ASP A 410 28.95 17.94 -9.50
CA ASP A 410 29.33 19.37 -9.50
C ASP A 410 28.94 20.15 -10.79
N LEU A 411 27.96 19.66 -11.56
CA LEU A 411 27.68 20.14 -12.91
C LEU A 411 26.71 21.33 -12.96
N VAL A 412 25.95 21.60 -11.88
CA VAL A 412 24.94 22.69 -11.83
C VAL A 412 24.89 23.43 -10.49
N VAL A 413 25.11 22.78 -9.34
CA VAL A 413 25.16 23.39 -8.00
C VAL A 413 26.15 22.61 -7.12
N GLU A 414 26.78 23.30 -6.16
CA GLU A 414 27.61 22.72 -5.09
C GLU A 414 26.87 21.55 -4.37
N PRO A 415 27.54 20.48 -3.94
CA PRO A 415 26.90 19.25 -3.47
C PRO A 415 25.96 19.49 -2.27
N MET A 416 24.65 19.53 -2.53
CA MET A 416 23.60 19.68 -1.52
C MET A 416 23.30 18.38 -0.74
N GLY A 417 24.15 17.36 -0.88
CA GLY A 417 24.06 16.10 -0.13
C GLY A 417 22.66 15.45 -0.19
N PRO A 418 22.04 15.09 0.95
CA PRO A 418 20.73 14.43 1.00
C PRO A 418 19.57 15.25 0.43
N ALA A 419 19.67 16.59 0.45
CA ALA A 419 18.62 17.47 -0.07
C ALA A 419 18.48 17.35 -1.60
N GLY A 420 19.58 17.07 -2.31
CA GLY A 420 19.60 16.82 -3.76
C GLY A 420 18.76 15.59 -4.16
N PHE A 421 18.81 14.52 -3.36
CA PHE A 421 17.98 13.32 -3.57
C PHE A 421 16.48 13.61 -3.37
N TRP A 422 16.12 14.42 -2.37
CA TRP A 422 14.73 14.82 -2.15
C TRP A 422 14.20 15.72 -3.27
N ILE A 423 15.03 16.62 -3.81
CA ILE A 423 14.66 17.42 -4.99
C ILE A 423 14.48 16.53 -6.22
N GLY A 424 15.36 15.54 -6.43
CA GLY A 424 15.18 14.52 -7.48
C GLY A 424 13.87 13.74 -7.35
N PHE A 425 13.50 13.34 -6.12
CA PHE A 425 12.19 12.74 -5.86
C PHE A 425 11.05 13.68 -6.22
N ILE A 426 11.09 14.94 -5.78
CA ILE A 426 10.05 15.93 -6.08
C ILE A 426 9.90 16.10 -7.60
N ILE A 427 10.99 16.19 -8.36
CA ILE A 427 10.95 16.29 -9.82
C ILE A 427 10.33 15.04 -10.44
N GLY A 428 10.77 13.85 -10.01
CA GLY A 428 10.23 12.57 -10.46
C GLY A 428 8.73 12.44 -10.22
N LEU A 429 8.28 12.70 -8.99
CA LEU A 429 6.86 12.67 -8.59
C LEU A 429 6.03 13.74 -9.29
N THR A 430 6.57 14.94 -9.48
CA THR A 430 5.86 16.04 -10.16
C THR A 430 5.69 15.72 -11.64
N SER A 431 6.71 15.15 -12.27
CA SER A 431 6.59 14.67 -13.65
C SER A 431 5.54 13.55 -13.78
N ALA A 432 5.52 12.60 -12.84
CA ALA A 432 4.50 11.54 -12.79
C ALA A 432 3.09 12.12 -12.61
N ALA A 433 2.91 13.07 -11.69
CA ALA A 433 1.64 13.74 -11.43
C ALA A 433 1.12 14.48 -12.68
N ILE A 434 1.99 15.21 -13.38
CA ILE A 434 1.64 15.91 -14.64
C ILE A 434 1.25 14.90 -15.72
N MET A 435 2.05 13.84 -15.93
CA MET A 435 1.77 12.81 -16.94
C MET A 435 0.46 12.08 -16.65
N MET A 436 0.16 11.76 -15.38
CA MET A 436 -1.11 11.15 -14.98
C MET A 436 -2.29 12.10 -15.17
N MET A 437 -2.15 13.39 -14.87
CA MET A 437 -3.19 14.39 -15.13
C MET A 437 -3.44 14.59 -16.63
N LEU A 438 -2.40 14.63 -17.46
CA LEU A 438 -2.53 14.73 -18.91
C LEU A 438 -3.24 13.50 -19.47
N ARG A 439 -2.87 12.30 -19.01
CA ARG A 439 -3.54 11.05 -19.40
C ARG A 439 -4.99 11.02 -18.97
N MET A 440 -5.30 11.47 -17.75
CA MET A 440 -6.66 11.63 -17.27
C MET A 440 -7.47 12.57 -18.18
N ARG A 441 -6.95 13.76 -18.50
CA ARG A 441 -7.62 14.70 -19.41
C ARG A 441 -7.84 14.12 -20.81
N PHE A 442 -6.88 13.36 -21.33
CA PHE A 442 -7.01 12.67 -22.60
C PHE A 442 -8.13 11.62 -22.57
N LEU A 443 -8.17 10.78 -21.53
CA LEU A 443 -9.24 9.79 -21.34
C LEU A 443 -10.62 10.45 -21.20
N GLN A 444 -10.71 11.59 -20.51
CA GLN A 444 -11.97 12.32 -20.35
C GLN A 444 -12.47 12.99 -21.63
N ARG A 445 -11.60 13.21 -22.62
CA ARG A 445 -11.95 13.75 -23.94
C ARG A 445 -12.39 12.68 -24.94
N LEU A 446 -12.18 11.40 -24.65
CA LEU A 446 -12.61 10.31 -25.54
C LEU A 446 -14.15 10.17 -25.56
N PRO A 447 -14.74 9.77 -26.69
CA PRO A 447 -16.17 9.46 -26.78
C PRO A 447 -16.59 8.45 -25.71
N SER A 448 -17.75 8.70 -25.08
CA SER A 448 -18.31 7.85 -24.01
C SER A 448 -18.43 6.38 -24.41
N ALA A 449 -18.70 6.09 -25.69
CA ALA A 449 -18.74 4.74 -26.26
C ALA A 449 -17.39 3.99 -26.16
N ILE A 450 -16.26 4.68 -26.41
CA ILE A 450 -14.91 4.08 -26.36
C ILE A 450 -14.47 3.87 -24.91
N ILE A 451 -14.83 4.79 -24.02
CA ILE A 451 -14.56 4.66 -22.58
C ILE A 451 -15.32 3.46 -22.02
N LEU A 452 -16.60 3.30 -22.38
CA LEU A 452 -17.40 2.16 -21.95
C LEU A 452 -16.92 0.84 -22.56
N GLN A 453 -16.47 0.84 -23.82
CA GLN A 453 -15.91 -0.36 -24.46
C GLN A 453 -14.57 -0.78 -23.83
N ARG A 454 -13.71 0.18 -23.45
CA ARG A 454 -12.46 -0.09 -22.71
C ARG A 454 -12.72 -0.54 -21.28
N ALA A 455 -13.74 0.02 -20.62
CA ALA A 455 -14.12 -0.37 -19.28
C ALA A 455 -14.84 -1.74 -19.25
N ALA A 456 -15.48 -2.14 -20.36
CA ALA A 456 -16.11 -3.45 -20.52
C ALA A 456 -15.09 -4.56 -20.83
N ARG A 457 -13.97 -4.22 -21.49
CA ARG A 457 -12.78 -5.07 -21.69
C ARG A 457 -11.96 -5.25 -20.42
#